data_AF-A0A2G0Y592-F1
#
_entry.id   AF-A0A2G0Y592-F1
#
_cell.length_a   1.000
_cell.length_b   1.000
_cell.length_c   1.000
_cell.angle_alpha   90.00
_cell.angle_beta   90.00
_cell.angle_gamma   90.00
#
_symmetry.space_group_name_H-M   'P 1'
#
loop_
_entity.id
_entity.type
_entity.pdbx_description
1 polymer ?
#
loop_
_entity_poly.entity_id
_entity_poly.type
_entity_poly.pdbx_seq_one_letter_code
_entity_poly.pdbx_strand_id
1 'polypeptide(L)'
;MSFDALFFPGDRVHSVSIHNVTLVGGQLSEDGVTPQMIVEYQGKQHVLRATRPVYEKDIGKVGYVLPSQFPSAAEYGSTIFRAYQDQSLRRVYELDTTNDEYHMVPLNHGKWPHHRAHLQCGWRCDSRPTGFLAPAGLVPGANGEFVPDETEVVSVRIPPEFEWEARRHQMKAADLLESFIGDLAGIQNYANKPRADRFGSNGSDERMLAENWLERAHGMKAIDPDQLSQQIEEAEEWDAQQDEWSELLGEYADRGGDPRQLLEAVDGVLTKLDELGPDFVLDLQAEVEATQTLPVTACKRKRPDLQSIRFSTGINCD
;
A
#
# COMPACT_ATOMS: atom_id res chain seq x y z
N MET A 1 2.31 36.57 -39.24
CA MET A 1 1.97 35.46 -38.33
C MET A 1 3.12 35.34 -37.34
N SER A 2 2.86 35.57 -36.05
CA SER A 2 3.90 35.54 -35.02
C SER A 2 4.14 34.08 -34.60
N PHE A 3 5.38 33.63 -34.73
CA PHE A 3 5.85 32.31 -34.33
C PHE A 3 6.12 32.31 -32.82
N ASP A 4 5.08 32.19 -32.00
CA ASP A 4 5.25 31.75 -30.61
C ASP A 4 5.49 30.24 -30.63
N ALA A 5 6.68 29.83 -31.04
CA ALA A 5 7.08 28.43 -30.95
C ALA A 5 7.19 28.06 -29.45
N LEU A 6 6.60 26.94 -29.05
CA LEU A 6 7.07 26.22 -27.87
C LEU A 6 8.51 25.80 -28.17
N PHE A 7 9.47 26.66 -27.82
CA PHE A 7 10.87 26.41 -28.04
C PHE A 7 11.33 25.35 -27.05
N PHE A 8 11.68 24.19 -27.58
CA PHE A 8 12.61 23.26 -26.96
C PHE A 8 13.98 23.57 -27.58
N PRO A 9 14.87 24.32 -26.90
CA PRO A 9 16.20 24.64 -27.43
C PRO A 9 16.90 23.39 -27.97
N GLY A 10 17.20 23.37 -29.27
CA GLY A 10 17.75 22.20 -29.96
C GLY A 10 19.11 21.73 -29.44
N ASP A 11 19.84 22.58 -28.71
CA ASP A 11 21.15 22.27 -28.14
C ASP A 11 21.08 21.56 -26.79
N ARG A 12 19.89 21.42 -26.19
CA ARG A 12 19.72 20.79 -24.88
C ARG A 12 18.47 19.94 -24.91
N VAL A 13 18.61 18.63 -24.66
CA VAL A 13 17.46 17.78 -24.33
C VAL A 13 16.87 18.31 -23.02
N HIS A 14 15.94 19.26 -23.12
CA HIS A 14 15.22 19.77 -21.98
C HIS A 14 14.33 18.65 -21.45
N SER A 15 14.66 18.06 -20.32
CA SER A 15 13.94 16.90 -19.75
C SER A 15 12.59 17.26 -19.12
N VAL A 16 12.04 18.44 -19.44
CA VAL A 16 10.83 18.97 -18.81
C VAL A 16 9.63 18.58 -19.66
N SER A 17 8.67 17.90 -19.04
CA SER A 17 7.38 17.62 -19.64
C SER A 17 6.47 18.86 -19.61
N ILE A 18 5.78 19.11 -20.71
CA ILE A 18 4.72 20.13 -20.78
C ILE A 18 3.38 19.42 -20.59
N HIS A 19 2.67 19.77 -19.52
CA HIS A 19 1.40 19.15 -19.13
C HIS A 19 0.20 19.96 -19.62
N ASN A 20 -1.01 19.39 -19.50
CA ASN A 20 -2.28 20.00 -19.92
C ASN A 20 -2.31 20.37 -21.41
N VAL A 21 -1.74 19.50 -22.24
CA VAL A 21 -1.70 19.68 -23.69
C VAL A 21 -2.77 18.83 -24.34
N THR A 22 -3.53 19.38 -25.27
CA THR A 22 -4.52 18.62 -26.06
C THR A 22 -3.92 18.25 -27.40
N LEU A 23 -3.98 16.98 -27.78
CA LEU A 23 -3.54 16.55 -29.11
C LEU A 23 -4.64 16.86 -30.14
N VAL A 24 -4.35 17.66 -31.16
CA VAL A 24 -5.32 18.09 -32.17
C VAL A 24 -5.20 17.28 -33.45
N GLY A 25 -3.99 16.82 -33.79
CA GLY A 25 -3.78 16.03 -34.99
C GLY A 25 -2.33 15.64 -35.22
N GLY A 26 -2.10 14.90 -36.31
CA GLY A 26 -0.77 14.57 -36.81
C GLY A 26 -0.69 14.84 -38.31
N GLN A 27 0.48 15.25 -38.77
CA GLN A 27 0.76 15.47 -40.19
C GLN A 27 2.20 15.10 -40.50
N LEU A 28 2.54 14.99 -41.78
CA LEU A 28 3.94 14.96 -42.21
C LEU A 28 4.37 16.39 -42.50
N SER A 29 5.65 16.71 -42.30
CA SER A 29 6.21 17.99 -42.76
C SER A 29 6.19 18.10 -44.28
N GLU A 30 6.53 19.28 -44.79
CA GLU A 30 6.63 19.59 -46.22
C GLU A 30 7.61 18.66 -46.97
N ASP A 31 8.59 18.08 -46.26
CA ASP A 31 9.51 17.06 -46.80
C ASP A 31 8.83 15.69 -47.05
N GLY A 32 7.61 15.48 -46.55
CA GLY A 32 6.85 14.23 -46.64
C GLY A 32 7.41 13.09 -45.77
N VAL A 33 8.41 13.34 -44.94
CA VAL A 33 9.16 12.30 -44.22
C VAL A 33 9.07 12.48 -42.71
N THR A 34 9.19 13.72 -42.21
CA THR A 34 9.25 13.93 -40.75
C THR A 34 7.85 14.00 -40.15
N PRO A 35 7.49 13.12 -39.20
CA PRO A 35 6.19 13.20 -38.55
C PRO A 35 6.13 14.43 -37.63
N GLN A 36 5.01 15.14 -37.69
CA GLN A 36 4.68 16.28 -36.86
C GLN A 36 3.38 16.00 -36.11
N MET A 37 3.29 16.54 -34.90
CA MET A 37 2.06 16.57 -34.12
C MET A 37 1.58 18.01 -33.97
N ILE A 38 0.27 18.20 -34.00
CA ILE A 38 -0.37 19.48 -33.74
C ILE A 38 -0.98 19.39 -32.35
N VAL A 39 -0.57 20.28 -31.46
CA VAL A 39 -1.03 20.32 -30.09
C VAL A 39 -1.61 21.67 -29.75
N GLU A 40 -2.65 21.69 -28.93
CA GLU A 40 -3.19 22.90 -28.33
C GLU A 40 -2.69 23.04 -26.90
N TYR A 41 -2.11 24.20 -26.61
CA TYR A 41 -1.63 24.56 -25.28
C TYR A 41 -1.98 26.02 -25.01
N GLN A 42 -2.63 26.28 -23.86
CA GLN A 42 -3.06 27.63 -23.46
C GLN A 42 -3.89 28.38 -24.53
N GLY A 43 -4.73 27.64 -25.29
CA GLY A 43 -5.59 28.20 -26.33
C GLY A 43 -4.87 28.55 -27.65
N LYS A 44 -3.59 28.16 -27.80
CA LYS A 44 -2.82 28.31 -29.04
C LYS A 44 -2.45 26.93 -29.60
N GLN A 45 -2.49 26.79 -30.92
CA GLN A 45 -1.98 25.60 -31.59
C GLN A 45 -0.49 25.74 -31.88
N HIS A 46 0.23 24.66 -31.65
CA HIS A 46 1.66 24.53 -31.89
C HIS A 46 1.93 23.26 -32.70
N VAL A 47 2.85 23.35 -33.65
CA VAL A 47 3.31 22.20 -34.44
C VAL A 47 4.65 21.76 -33.87
N LEU A 48 4.72 20.52 -33.42
CA LEU A 48 5.92 19.92 -32.82
C LEU A 48 6.40 18.75 -33.66
N ARG A 49 7.71 18.54 -33.71
CA ARG A 49 8.30 17.34 -34.30
C ARG A 49 7.95 16.14 -33.44
N ALA A 50 7.38 15.10 -34.04
CA ALA A 50 7.03 13.87 -33.36
C ALA A 50 8.09 12.79 -33.62
N THR A 51 8.31 11.91 -32.66
CA THR A 51 9.18 10.73 -32.86
C THR A 51 8.53 9.66 -33.74
N ARG A 52 7.20 9.62 -33.73
CA ARG A 52 6.39 8.64 -34.47
C ARG A 52 5.12 9.33 -34.98
N PRO A 53 4.47 8.79 -36.03
CA PRO A 53 3.15 9.23 -36.43
C PRO A 53 2.17 9.20 -35.25
N VAL A 54 1.30 10.21 -35.18
CA VAL A 54 0.29 10.34 -34.13
C VAL A 54 -0.75 9.23 -34.27
N TYR A 55 -1.11 8.58 -33.15
CA TYR A 55 -2.21 7.64 -33.13
C TYR A 55 -3.55 8.37 -33.16
N GLU A 56 -4.42 8.04 -34.13
CA GLU A 56 -5.73 8.67 -34.26
C GLU A 56 -6.60 8.56 -33.01
N LYS A 57 -6.49 7.45 -32.27
CA LYS A 57 -7.20 7.23 -31.00
C LYS A 57 -6.89 8.24 -29.90
N ASP A 58 -5.79 8.98 -30.03
CA ASP A 58 -5.32 9.94 -29.03
C ASP A 58 -5.62 11.39 -29.44
N ILE A 59 -6.14 11.61 -30.64
CA ILE A 59 -6.64 12.92 -31.08
C ILE A 59 -7.85 13.33 -30.22
N GLY A 60 -7.85 14.57 -29.77
CA GLY A 60 -8.84 15.14 -28.85
C GLY A 60 -8.54 14.88 -27.38
N LYS A 61 -7.55 14.06 -27.04
CA LYS A 61 -7.20 13.76 -25.65
C LYS A 61 -6.26 14.81 -25.07
N VAL A 62 -6.40 15.02 -23.76
CA VAL A 62 -5.49 15.79 -22.94
C VAL A 62 -4.39 14.88 -22.37
N GLY A 63 -3.19 15.42 -22.28
CA GLY A 63 -2.02 14.73 -21.79
C GLY A 63 -0.83 15.64 -21.61
N TYR A 64 0.34 15.09 -21.87
CA TYR A 64 1.62 15.79 -21.76
C TYR A 64 2.55 15.45 -22.91
N VAL A 65 3.46 16.37 -23.19
CA VAL A 65 4.52 16.22 -24.19
C VAL A 65 5.87 16.15 -23.49
N LEU A 66 6.73 15.23 -23.92
CA LEU A 66 8.09 15.08 -23.41
C LEU A 66 9.10 14.96 -24.57
N PRO A 67 10.37 15.32 -24.37
CA PRO A 67 11.41 15.04 -25.35
C PRO A 67 11.57 13.52 -25.56
N SER A 68 11.88 13.13 -26.79
CA SER A 68 12.28 11.76 -27.09
C SER A 68 13.67 11.47 -26.54
N GLN A 69 13.81 10.35 -25.83
CA GLN A 69 15.11 9.81 -25.45
C GLN A 69 15.73 8.92 -26.55
N PHE A 70 14.95 8.57 -27.56
CA PHE A 70 15.43 7.79 -28.69
C PHE A 70 15.99 8.74 -29.77
N PRO A 71 17.27 8.62 -30.15
CA PRO A 71 17.77 9.19 -31.39
C PRO A 71 17.17 8.39 -32.54
N SER A 72 15.90 8.64 -32.85
CA SER A 72 15.35 8.18 -34.12
C SER A 72 16.04 8.94 -35.26
N ALA A 73 15.97 8.43 -36.48
CA ALA A 73 16.45 9.15 -37.67
C ALA A 73 15.82 10.55 -37.84
N ALA A 74 14.71 10.84 -37.13
CA ALA A 74 14.23 12.19 -36.88
C ALA A 74 15.07 12.85 -35.77
N GLU A 75 15.95 13.74 -36.24
CA GLU A 75 16.86 14.70 -35.60
C GLU A 75 16.56 15.16 -34.15
N TYR A 76 17.59 15.75 -33.53
CA TYR A 76 17.53 16.48 -32.25
C TYR A 76 16.22 17.30 -32.10
N GLY A 77 15.56 17.14 -30.94
CA GLY A 77 14.35 17.89 -30.60
C GLY A 77 13.02 17.22 -30.96
N SER A 78 13.01 15.94 -31.34
CA SER A 78 11.75 15.18 -31.47
C SER A 78 11.07 14.97 -30.12
N THR A 79 9.74 14.95 -30.12
CA THR A 79 8.90 14.86 -28.92
C THR A 79 7.89 13.72 -29.00
N ILE A 80 7.39 13.30 -27.85
CA ILE A 80 6.39 12.24 -27.68
C ILE A 80 5.20 12.82 -26.91
N PHE A 81 3.99 12.59 -27.41
CA PHE A 81 2.76 12.85 -26.69
C PHE A 81 2.31 11.61 -25.91
N ARG A 82 1.83 11.80 -24.69
CA ARG A 82 1.19 10.77 -23.88
C ARG A 82 -0.11 11.32 -23.30
N ALA A 83 -1.23 10.71 -23.70
CA ALA A 83 -2.53 11.02 -23.13
C ALA A 83 -2.57 10.64 -21.64
N TYR A 84 -3.26 11.44 -20.82
CA TYR A 84 -3.58 11.03 -19.46
C TYR A 84 -4.52 9.83 -19.48
N GLN A 85 -4.36 8.94 -18.51
CA GLN A 85 -5.30 7.84 -18.34
C GLN A 85 -6.68 8.35 -17.94
N ASP A 86 -6.72 9.33 -17.03
CA ASP A 86 -7.91 10.08 -16.69
C ASP A 86 -7.95 11.40 -17.48
N GLN A 87 -8.96 11.56 -18.34
CA GLN A 87 -9.10 12.75 -19.19
C GLN A 87 -9.60 13.99 -18.44
N SER A 88 -10.05 13.86 -17.19
CA SER A 88 -10.33 15.00 -16.30
C SER A 88 -9.07 15.51 -15.58
N LEU A 89 -8.00 14.70 -15.54
CA LEU A 89 -6.77 15.03 -14.81
C LEU A 89 -6.08 16.26 -15.39
N ARG A 90 -5.72 17.20 -14.53
CA ARG A 90 -4.97 18.41 -14.89
C ARG A 90 -3.84 18.63 -13.90
N ARG A 91 -2.68 19.00 -14.43
CA ARG A 91 -1.56 19.53 -13.66
C ARG A 91 -1.93 20.93 -13.14
N VAL A 92 -1.71 21.20 -11.86
CA VAL A 92 -1.97 22.49 -11.21
C VAL A 92 -0.67 23.01 -10.62
N TYR A 93 0.00 23.91 -11.34
CA TYR A 93 1.32 24.41 -10.97
C TYR A 93 1.27 25.27 -9.70
N GLU A 94 0.14 25.91 -9.44
CA GLU A 94 -0.12 26.76 -8.28
C GLU A 94 -0.15 25.98 -6.96
N LEU A 95 -0.38 24.65 -7.02
CA LEU A 95 -0.39 23.76 -5.86
C LEU A 95 0.97 23.12 -5.62
N ASP A 96 2.00 23.46 -6.41
CA ASP A 96 3.32 22.88 -6.23
C ASP A 96 3.95 23.30 -4.91
N THR A 97 4.42 22.32 -4.15
CA THR A 97 5.15 22.57 -2.91
C THR A 97 6.65 22.42 -3.17
N THR A 98 7.40 23.50 -2.98
CA THR A 98 8.83 23.40 -2.68
C THR A 98 8.95 23.13 -1.19
N ASN A 99 9.53 22.00 -0.77
CA ASN A 99 10.02 21.98 0.60
C ASN A 99 11.11 23.04 0.72
N ASP A 100 10.99 23.83 1.78
CA ASP A 100 11.91 24.87 2.16
C ASP A 100 13.37 24.43 2.07
N GLU A 101 14.23 25.39 1.74
CA GLU A 101 15.70 25.27 1.65
C GLU A 101 16.23 24.36 0.53
N TYR A 102 16.26 24.89 -0.69
CA TYR A 102 17.19 24.47 -1.77
C TYR A 102 17.17 22.99 -2.23
N HIS A 103 16.24 22.15 -1.77
CA HIS A 103 16.12 20.75 -2.18
C HIS A 103 15.21 20.60 -3.40
N MET A 104 15.65 21.13 -4.54
CA MET A 104 15.10 20.73 -5.82
C MET A 104 15.66 19.34 -6.17
N VAL A 105 14.79 18.34 -6.32
CA VAL A 105 15.25 16.99 -6.68
C VAL A 105 15.70 17.01 -8.14
N PRO A 106 16.82 16.36 -8.48
CA PRO A 106 17.12 16.04 -9.87
C PRO A 106 15.97 15.21 -10.45
N LEU A 107 15.26 15.74 -11.46
CA LEU A 107 14.42 14.91 -12.31
C LEU A 107 15.36 13.94 -13.05
N ASN A 108 15.41 12.71 -12.57
CA ASN A 108 16.43 11.75 -12.99
C ASN A 108 16.03 11.09 -14.31
N HIS A 109 16.05 11.83 -15.42
CA HIS A 109 15.83 11.29 -16.77
C HIS A 109 16.80 11.87 -17.81
N GLY A 110 18.10 11.79 -17.52
CA GLY A 110 19.17 12.06 -18.47
C GLY A 110 20.56 11.89 -17.85
N LYS A 111 21.59 11.78 -18.69
CA LYS A 111 23.02 11.67 -18.29
C LYS A 111 23.55 12.89 -17.51
N TRP A 112 22.70 13.87 -17.19
CA TRP A 112 23.06 15.17 -16.62
C TRP A 112 22.00 15.66 -15.60
N PRO A 113 22.41 16.13 -14.40
CA PRO A 113 21.53 16.48 -13.28
C PRO A 113 21.05 17.94 -13.35
N HIS A 114 20.37 18.34 -14.41
CA HIS A 114 20.00 19.76 -14.60
C HIS A 114 18.55 20.02 -14.98
N HIS A 115 17.59 19.36 -14.32
CA HIS A 115 16.22 19.88 -14.26
C HIS A 115 15.69 19.72 -12.83
N ARG A 116 15.57 20.87 -12.16
CA ARG A 116 15.10 21.04 -10.80
C ARG A 116 13.57 20.98 -10.82
N ALA A 117 12.95 19.99 -10.19
CA ALA A 117 11.49 19.97 -9.97
C ALA A 117 11.14 20.09 -8.48
N HIS A 118 9.93 20.58 -8.23
CA HIS A 118 9.27 20.49 -6.93
C HIS A 118 9.22 19.03 -6.48
N LEU A 119 9.45 18.77 -5.18
CA LEU A 119 9.35 17.42 -4.60
C LEU A 119 7.96 16.82 -4.83
N GLN A 120 6.93 17.65 -4.70
CA GLN A 120 5.55 17.28 -4.95
C GLN A 120 4.93 18.24 -5.96
N CYS A 121 4.20 17.65 -6.89
CA CYS A 121 3.49 18.31 -7.97
C CYS A 121 1.99 18.33 -7.65
N GLY A 122 1.36 19.48 -7.85
CA GLY A 122 -0.08 19.66 -7.74
C GLY A 122 -0.86 19.09 -8.93
N TRP A 123 -1.96 18.42 -8.63
CA TRP A 123 -2.87 17.81 -9.59
C TRP A 123 -4.32 18.06 -9.19
N ARG A 124 -5.25 17.95 -10.14
CA ARG A 124 -6.69 17.91 -9.89
C ARG A 124 -7.38 17.03 -10.92
N CYS A 125 -8.55 16.51 -10.59
CA CYS A 125 -9.43 15.74 -11.47
C CYS A 125 -10.87 15.89 -10.99
N ASP A 126 -11.84 15.33 -11.73
CA ASP A 126 -13.26 15.46 -11.38
C ASP A 126 -13.60 14.84 -10.03
N SER A 127 -12.90 13.76 -9.64
CA SER A 127 -13.05 13.12 -8.32
C SER A 127 -12.42 13.93 -7.18
N ARG A 128 -11.44 14.79 -7.47
CA ARG A 128 -10.69 15.61 -6.50
C ARG A 128 -10.56 17.05 -7.02
N PRO A 129 -11.67 17.82 -7.07
CA PRO A 129 -11.72 19.12 -7.72
C PRO A 129 -10.90 20.19 -6.99
N THR A 130 -10.71 20.04 -5.68
CA THR A 130 -9.87 20.93 -4.84
C THR A 130 -8.37 20.74 -5.09
N GLY A 131 -8.00 19.66 -5.79
CA GLY A 131 -6.62 19.29 -6.05
C GLY A 131 -6.00 18.41 -4.97
N PHE A 132 -4.84 17.83 -5.29
CA PHE A 132 -4.04 16.93 -4.48
C PHE A 132 -2.57 16.98 -4.92
N LEU A 133 -1.67 16.41 -4.12
CA LEU A 133 -0.24 16.37 -4.40
C LEU A 133 0.20 14.95 -4.79
N ALA A 134 1.10 14.86 -5.77
CA ALA A 134 1.77 13.62 -6.13
C ALA A 134 3.29 13.86 -6.30
N PRO A 135 4.15 12.86 -6.08
CA PRO A 135 5.59 13.02 -6.24
C PRO A 135 6.02 13.48 -7.65
N ALA A 136 7.13 14.21 -7.70
CA ALA A 136 7.70 14.70 -8.96
C ALA A 136 7.95 13.56 -9.96
N GLY A 137 7.50 13.77 -11.21
CA GLY A 137 7.67 12.79 -12.29
C GLY A 137 6.61 11.68 -12.31
N LEU A 138 5.77 11.56 -11.28
CA LEU A 138 4.64 10.65 -11.28
C LEU A 138 3.42 11.34 -11.94
N VAL A 139 2.81 10.66 -12.90
CA VAL A 139 1.50 11.06 -13.46
C VAL A 139 0.44 10.17 -12.79
N PRO A 140 -0.48 10.74 -11.99
CA PRO A 140 -1.54 9.96 -11.35
C PRO A 140 -2.40 9.18 -12.36
N GLY A 141 -2.93 8.05 -11.90
CA GLY A 141 -3.82 7.19 -12.68
C GLY A 141 -5.28 7.65 -12.67
N ALA A 142 -6.21 6.70 -12.80
CA ALA A 142 -7.64 7.03 -12.75
C ALA A 142 -8.03 7.64 -11.41
N ASN A 143 -8.93 8.63 -11.44
CA ASN A 143 -9.43 9.32 -10.25
C ASN A 143 -8.31 9.99 -9.41
N GLY A 144 -7.13 10.21 -10.00
CA GLY A 144 -5.97 10.73 -9.28
C GLY A 144 -5.31 9.73 -8.32
N GLU A 145 -5.52 8.44 -8.51
CA GLU A 145 -4.92 7.40 -7.66
C GLU A 145 -3.44 7.15 -7.97
N PHE A 146 -2.67 6.87 -6.93
CA PHE A 146 -1.32 6.34 -6.98
C PHE A 146 -0.99 5.63 -5.65
N VAL A 147 0.02 4.78 -5.64
CA VAL A 147 0.55 4.18 -4.39
C VAL A 147 1.61 5.11 -3.82
N PRO A 148 1.48 5.59 -2.57
CA PRO A 148 2.50 6.44 -1.94
C PRO A 148 3.83 5.69 -1.78
N ASP A 149 4.91 6.46 -1.62
CA ASP A 149 6.22 5.90 -1.31
C ASP A 149 6.31 5.68 0.20
N GLU A 150 6.28 4.42 0.60
CA GLU A 150 6.41 3.95 1.99
C GLU A 150 7.75 3.22 2.21
N THR A 151 8.72 3.44 1.31
CA THR A 151 9.98 2.71 1.34
C THR A 151 10.97 3.26 2.36
N GLU A 152 11.79 2.37 2.91
CA GLU A 152 12.89 2.71 3.80
C GLU A 152 14.24 2.65 3.08
N VAL A 153 15.10 3.63 3.34
CA VAL A 153 16.41 3.72 2.67
C VAL A 153 17.44 2.85 3.39
N VAL A 154 17.89 1.77 2.73
CA VAL A 154 18.95 0.89 3.23
C VAL A 154 20.24 1.11 2.44
N SER A 155 21.37 1.33 3.13
CA SER A 155 22.67 1.56 2.50
C SER A 155 23.50 0.27 2.44
N VAL A 156 23.87 -0.15 1.22
CA VAL A 156 24.64 -1.38 0.96
C VAL A 156 25.94 -1.05 0.22
N ARG A 157 27.04 -1.68 0.65
CA ARG A 157 28.32 -1.58 -0.08
C ARG A 157 28.29 -2.48 -1.31
N ILE A 158 28.56 -1.91 -2.47
CA ILE A 158 28.54 -2.63 -3.75
C ILE A 158 29.95 -3.08 -4.14
N PRO A 159 30.19 -4.37 -4.39
CA PRO A 159 31.49 -4.86 -4.85
C PRO A 159 31.71 -4.52 -6.35
N PRO A 160 32.97 -4.32 -6.80
CA PRO A 160 33.29 -4.00 -8.20
C PRO A 160 32.76 -5.03 -9.22
N GLU A 161 32.68 -6.30 -8.83
CA GLU A 161 32.15 -7.39 -9.64
C GLU A 161 30.66 -7.16 -9.99
N PHE A 162 29.88 -6.64 -9.04
CA PHE A 162 28.47 -6.32 -9.29
C PHE A 162 28.32 -5.07 -10.16
N GLU A 163 29.18 -4.06 -9.96
CA GLU A 163 29.21 -2.91 -10.87
C GLU A 163 29.55 -3.32 -12.31
N TRP A 164 30.42 -4.31 -12.48
CA TRP A 164 30.75 -4.84 -13.80
C TRP A 164 29.53 -5.47 -14.47
N GLU A 165 28.77 -6.31 -13.76
CA GLU A 165 27.54 -6.90 -14.31
C GLU A 165 26.50 -5.83 -14.63
N ALA A 166 26.30 -4.83 -13.75
CA ALA A 166 25.39 -3.73 -14.04
C ALA A 166 25.79 -2.98 -15.34
N ARG A 167 27.09 -2.69 -15.52
CA ARG A 167 27.61 -2.04 -16.73
C ARG A 167 27.45 -2.92 -17.97
N ARG A 168 27.62 -4.24 -17.86
CA ARG A 168 27.38 -5.19 -18.95
C ARG A 168 25.95 -5.08 -19.49
N HIS A 169 24.99 -4.80 -18.60
CA HIS A 169 23.58 -4.56 -18.93
C HIS A 169 23.22 -3.08 -19.16
N GLN A 170 24.22 -2.18 -19.21
CA GLN A 170 24.02 -0.73 -19.38
C GLN A 170 23.14 -0.08 -18.30
N MET A 171 23.12 -0.65 -17.09
CA MET A 171 22.35 -0.18 -15.94
C MET A 171 23.28 0.33 -14.83
N LYS A 172 22.73 1.13 -13.92
CA LYS A 172 23.41 1.39 -12.64
C LYS A 172 23.15 0.22 -11.69
N ALA A 173 24.06 0.02 -10.74
CA ALA A 173 23.91 -1.02 -9.73
C ALA A 173 22.61 -0.86 -8.91
N ALA A 174 22.23 0.38 -8.57
CA ALA A 174 20.97 0.67 -7.88
C ALA A 174 19.76 0.24 -8.71
N ASP A 175 19.67 0.69 -9.97
CA ASP A 175 18.56 0.35 -10.88
C ASP A 175 18.42 -1.18 -11.06
N LEU A 176 19.54 -1.91 -11.12
CA LEU A 176 19.54 -3.37 -11.24
C LEU A 176 19.02 -4.05 -9.97
N LEU A 177 19.40 -3.55 -8.79
CA LEU A 177 18.91 -4.06 -7.50
C LEU A 177 17.43 -3.75 -7.30
N GLU A 178 17.00 -2.52 -7.59
CA GLU A 178 15.59 -2.12 -7.50
C GLU A 178 14.70 -2.98 -8.39
N SER A 179 15.19 -3.29 -9.60
CA SER A 179 14.52 -4.17 -10.54
C SER A 179 14.39 -5.60 -10.00
N PHE A 180 15.47 -6.16 -9.45
CA PHE A 180 15.44 -7.49 -8.82
C PHE A 180 14.52 -7.54 -7.59
N ILE A 181 14.52 -6.49 -6.75
CA ILE A 181 13.61 -6.36 -5.61
C ILE A 181 12.16 -6.34 -6.10
N GLY A 182 11.87 -5.59 -7.17
CA GLY A 182 10.55 -5.55 -7.79
C GLY A 182 10.07 -6.91 -8.27
N ASP A 183 10.96 -7.72 -8.87
CA ASP A 183 10.66 -9.09 -9.28
C ASP A 183 10.43 -10.01 -8.08
N LEU A 184 11.31 -9.97 -7.07
CA LEU A 184 11.21 -10.85 -5.91
C LEU A 184 9.98 -10.55 -5.04
N ALA A 185 9.67 -9.26 -4.84
CA ALA A 185 8.49 -8.83 -4.08
C ALA A 185 7.18 -8.93 -4.89
N GLY A 186 7.25 -9.36 -6.15
CA GLY A 186 6.09 -9.48 -7.03
C GLY A 186 5.37 -8.15 -7.31
N ILE A 187 6.07 -7.03 -7.17
CA ILE A 187 5.48 -5.69 -7.28
C ILE A 187 5.07 -5.44 -8.72
N GLN A 188 3.80 -5.14 -8.94
CA GLN A 188 3.29 -4.75 -10.26
C GLN A 188 2.98 -3.25 -10.26
N ASN A 189 3.57 -2.53 -11.21
CA ASN A 189 3.33 -1.11 -11.40
C ASN A 189 2.26 -0.91 -12.50
N TYR A 190 1.03 -0.64 -12.08
CA TYR A 190 -0.09 -0.48 -13.01
C TYR A 190 -0.24 0.97 -13.45
N ALA A 191 -0.48 1.20 -14.75
CA ALA A 191 -0.78 2.54 -15.26
C ALA A 191 -1.97 3.20 -14.54
N ASN A 192 -2.97 2.39 -14.14
CA ASN A 192 -4.18 2.89 -13.47
C ASN A 192 -3.95 3.37 -12.04
N LYS A 193 -2.92 2.82 -11.38
CA LYS A 193 -2.56 3.13 -10.00
C LYS A 193 -1.03 3.05 -9.89
N PRO A 194 -0.33 4.03 -10.48
CA PRO A 194 1.11 3.98 -10.59
C PRO A 194 1.74 4.14 -9.21
N ARG A 195 2.93 3.56 -9.01
CA ARG A 195 3.61 3.63 -7.72
C ARG A 195 4.61 4.78 -7.67
N ALA A 196 4.59 5.51 -6.56
CA ALA A 196 5.54 6.58 -6.28
C ALA A 196 6.95 6.06 -5.99
N ASP A 197 7.04 4.87 -5.38
CA ASP A 197 8.29 4.18 -5.00
C ASP A 197 9.11 3.65 -6.19
N ARG A 198 8.55 3.68 -7.40
CA ARG A 198 9.18 3.29 -8.68
C ARG A 198 9.53 1.81 -8.80
N PHE A 199 9.19 0.97 -7.82
CA PHE A 199 9.41 -0.46 -7.93
C PHE A 199 8.42 -1.07 -8.94
N GLY A 200 8.91 -2.05 -9.68
CA GLY A 200 8.12 -2.78 -10.65
C GLY A 200 8.87 -3.99 -11.15
N SER A 201 8.18 -5.12 -11.17
CA SER A 201 8.63 -6.35 -11.78
C SER A 201 8.75 -6.19 -13.29
N ASN A 202 9.77 -6.83 -13.87
CA ASN A 202 10.03 -6.89 -15.30
C ASN A 202 9.05 -7.81 -16.05
N GLY A 203 8.48 -8.81 -15.37
CA GLY A 203 7.62 -9.81 -16.02
C GLY A 203 7.35 -11.03 -15.16
N SER A 204 6.41 -11.87 -15.60
CA SER A 204 6.03 -13.08 -14.85
C SER A 204 7.18 -14.07 -14.71
N ASP A 205 7.98 -14.20 -15.75
CA ASP A 205 9.05 -15.19 -15.83
C ASP A 205 10.22 -14.74 -14.96
N GLU A 206 10.50 -13.44 -14.92
CA GLU A 206 11.49 -12.84 -14.05
C GLU A 206 11.14 -13.01 -12.57
N ARG A 207 9.87 -12.83 -12.18
CA ARG A 207 9.41 -13.13 -10.81
C ARG A 207 9.67 -14.57 -10.44
N MET A 208 9.28 -15.50 -11.32
CA MET A 208 9.48 -16.93 -11.09
C MET A 208 10.97 -17.26 -10.95
N LEU A 209 11.84 -16.67 -11.76
CA LEU A 209 13.28 -16.90 -11.68
C LEU A 209 13.91 -16.28 -10.41
N ALA A 210 13.45 -15.10 -10.01
CA ALA A 210 13.90 -14.46 -8.77
C ALA A 210 13.52 -15.29 -7.54
N GLU A 211 12.28 -15.76 -7.47
CA GLU A 211 11.79 -16.67 -6.42
C GLU A 211 12.59 -17.98 -6.40
N ASN A 212 12.78 -18.61 -7.56
CA ASN A 212 13.58 -19.83 -7.67
C ASN A 212 15.03 -19.64 -7.21
N TRP A 213 15.63 -18.47 -7.49
CA TRP A 213 16.97 -18.16 -6.99
C TRP A 213 16.98 -18.02 -5.46
N LEU A 214 16.01 -17.28 -4.90
CA LEU A 214 15.91 -17.05 -3.46
C LEU A 214 15.72 -18.38 -2.71
N GLU A 215 14.79 -19.20 -3.18
CA GLU A 215 14.47 -20.49 -2.56
C GLU A 215 15.69 -21.42 -2.58
N ARG A 216 16.41 -21.47 -3.70
CA ARG A 216 17.62 -22.32 -3.79
C ARG A 216 18.78 -21.82 -2.94
N ALA A 217 18.94 -20.51 -2.80
CA ALA A 217 20.05 -19.93 -2.03
C ALA A 217 19.76 -19.89 -0.53
N HIS A 218 18.50 -19.65 -0.16
CA HIS A 218 18.09 -19.25 1.18
C HIS A 218 16.83 -19.93 1.70
N GLY A 219 16.21 -20.87 0.97
CA GLY A 219 14.99 -21.58 1.39
C GLY A 219 15.14 -22.29 2.75
N MET A 220 16.34 -22.81 3.06
CA MET A 220 16.63 -23.40 4.38
C MET A 220 16.56 -22.40 5.55
N LYS A 221 16.54 -21.09 5.25
CA LYS A 221 16.40 -19.99 6.22
C LYS A 221 15.04 -19.32 6.12
N ALA A 222 14.15 -19.80 5.26
CA ALA A 222 12.81 -19.24 5.13
C ALA A 222 12.06 -19.49 6.44
N ILE A 223 11.48 -18.40 6.96
CA ILE A 223 10.58 -18.42 8.10
C ILE A 223 9.27 -17.87 7.56
N ASP A 224 8.15 -18.41 8.04
CA ASP A 224 6.84 -17.82 7.79
C ASP A 224 6.68 -16.59 8.70
N PRO A 225 6.73 -15.35 8.16
CA PRO A 225 6.66 -14.15 8.97
C PRO A 225 5.31 -13.99 9.67
N ASP A 226 4.23 -14.54 9.12
CA ASP A 226 2.90 -14.49 9.74
C ASP A 226 2.86 -15.40 10.97
N GLN A 227 3.44 -16.59 10.88
CA GLN A 227 3.59 -17.48 12.04
C GLN A 227 4.49 -16.87 13.11
N LEU A 228 5.59 -16.21 12.72
CA LEU A 228 6.46 -15.55 13.68
C LEU A 228 5.75 -14.39 14.39
N SER A 229 4.97 -13.61 13.64
CA SER A 229 4.18 -12.50 14.20
C SER A 229 3.12 -13.03 15.17
N GLN A 230 2.41 -14.10 14.80
CA GLN A 230 1.47 -14.78 15.70
C GLN A 230 2.15 -15.28 16.97
N GLN A 231 3.33 -15.90 16.87
CA GLN A 231 4.07 -16.35 18.06
C GLN A 231 4.51 -15.20 18.96
N ILE A 232 4.87 -14.05 18.37
CA ILE A 232 5.22 -12.85 19.15
C ILE A 232 3.97 -12.30 19.85
N GLU A 233 2.84 -12.19 19.14
CA GLU A 233 1.57 -11.74 19.72
C GLU A 233 1.09 -12.69 20.84
N GLU A 234 1.13 -14.01 20.63
CA GLU A 234 0.80 -15.01 21.64
C GLU A 234 1.72 -14.93 22.87
N ALA A 235 3.02 -14.65 22.67
CA ALA A 235 3.96 -14.47 23.76
C ALA A 235 3.69 -13.18 24.55
N GLU A 236 3.38 -12.07 23.87
CA GLU A 236 2.98 -10.81 24.50
C GLU A 236 1.66 -10.96 25.27
N GLU A 237 0.68 -11.69 24.72
CA GLU A 237 -0.57 -12.02 25.41
C GLU A 237 -0.32 -12.90 26.63
N TRP A 238 0.58 -13.88 26.52
CA TRP A 238 0.96 -14.74 27.64
C TRP A 238 1.63 -13.94 28.76
N ASP A 239 2.55 -13.04 28.42
CA ASP A 239 3.21 -12.15 29.39
C ASP A 239 2.19 -11.22 30.07
N ALA A 240 1.25 -10.65 29.31
CA ALA A 240 0.16 -9.83 29.87
C ALA A 240 -0.76 -10.63 30.79
N GLN A 241 -1.07 -11.88 30.43
CA GLN A 241 -1.80 -12.79 31.31
C GLN A 241 -1.02 -13.06 32.60
N GLN A 242 0.28 -13.34 32.52
CA GLN A 242 1.10 -13.56 33.72
C GLN A 242 1.06 -12.38 34.68
N ASP A 243 1.10 -11.15 34.16
CA ASP A 243 0.97 -9.94 34.97
C ASP A 243 -0.42 -9.82 35.62
N GLU A 244 -1.51 -10.14 34.89
CA GLU A 244 -2.87 -10.19 35.44
C GLU A 244 -3.00 -11.26 36.55
N TRP A 245 -2.48 -12.47 36.32
CA TRP A 245 -2.45 -13.53 37.32
C TRP A 245 -1.68 -13.11 38.58
N SER A 246 -0.55 -12.42 38.39
CA SER A 246 0.25 -11.88 39.48
C SER A 246 -0.54 -10.84 40.30
N GLU A 247 -1.27 -9.94 39.63
CA GLU A 247 -2.14 -8.96 40.28
C GLU A 247 -3.28 -9.64 41.07
N LEU A 248 -3.98 -10.59 40.47
CA LEU A 248 -5.07 -11.34 41.11
C LEU A 248 -4.59 -12.12 42.36
N LEU A 249 -3.42 -12.76 42.27
CA LEU A 249 -2.82 -13.44 43.42
C LEU A 249 -2.37 -12.45 44.50
N GLY A 250 -1.88 -11.27 44.10
CA GLY A 250 -1.59 -10.15 45.00
C GLY A 250 -2.84 -9.69 45.75
N GLU A 251 -3.95 -9.45 45.04
CA GLU A 251 -5.22 -9.08 45.67
C GLU A 251 -5.76 -10.18 46.60
N TYR A 252 -5.61 -11.44 46.23
CA TYR A 252 -6.00 -12.57 47.08
C TYR A 252 -5.20 -12.58 48.39
N ALA A 253 -3.90 -12.31 48.31
CA ALA A 253 -3.03 -12.16 49.48
C ALA A 253 -3.44 -10.96 50.35
N ASP A 254 -3.74 -9.81 49.74
CA ASP A 254 -4.19 -8.60 50.44
C ASP A 254 -5.54 -8.80 51.14
N ARG A 255 -6.41 -9.67 50.60
CA ARG A 255 -7.66 -10.11 51.25
C ARG A 255 -7.44 -11.17 52.34
N GLY A 256 -6.20 -11.52 52.65
CA GLY A 256 -5.81 -12.45 53.72
C GLY A 256 -5.73 -13.92 53.29
N GLY A 257 -5.75 -14.21 51.99
CA GLY A 257 -5.51 -15.53 51.44
C GLY A 257 -4.02 -15.90 51.37
N ASP A 258 -3.72 -17.19 51.22
CA ASP A 258 -2.36 -17.68 50.95
C ASP A 258 -2.27 -18.18 49.49
N PRO A 259 -1.66 -17.42 48.57
CA PRO A 259 -1.50 -17.80 47.17
C PRO A 259 -0.83 -19.17 46.97
N ARG A 260 0.08 -19.57 47.88
CA ARG A 260 0.79 -20.86 47.77
C ARG A 260 -0.14 -22.04 48.00
N GLN A 261 -1.04 -21.93 48.97
CA GLN A 261 -2.04 -22.96 49.24
C GLN A 261 -3.05 -23.08 48.09
N LEU A 262 -3.40 -21.96 47.45
CA LEU A 262 -4.28 -21.97 46.27
C LEU A 262 -3.62 -22.72 45.11
N LEU A 263 -2.34 -22.43 44.81
CA LEU A 263 -1.59 -23.11 43.76
C LEU A 263 -1.40 -24.60 44.07
N GLU A 264 -1.12 -24.98 45.31
CA GLU A 264 -0.99 -26.37 45.74
C GLU A 264 -2.33 -27.13 45.62
N ALA A 265 -3.46 -26.47 45.91
CA ALA A 265 -4.78 -27.04 45.71
C ALA A 265 -5.10 -27.27 44.22
N VAL A 266 -4.72 -26.33 43.34
CA VAL A 266 -4.87 -26.47 41.89
C VAL A 266 -4.00 -27.61 41.36
N ASP A 267 -2.74 -27.69 41.78
CA ASP A 267 -1.82 -28.78 41.40
C ASP A 267 -2.35 -30.16 41.83
N GLY A 268 -2.90 -30.25 43.03
CA GLY A 268 -3.53 -31.47 43.53
C GLY A 268 -4.81 -31.87 42.77
N VAL A 269 -5.52 -30.93 42.15
CA VAL A 269 -6.67 -31.21 41.28
C VAL A 269 -6.20 -31.68 39.90
N LEU A 270 -5.19 -31.02 39.32
CA LEU A 270 -4.61 -31.39 38.03
C LEU A 270 -3.99 -32.79 38.07
N THR A 271 -3.24 -33.10 39.13
CA THR A 271 -2.64 -34.43 39.32
C THR A 271 -3.71 -35.53 39.36
N LYS A 272 -4.84 -35.28 40.03
CA LYS A 272 -5.97 -36.24 40.05
C LYS A 272 -6.64 -36.40 38.70
N LEU A 273 -6.73 -35.33 37.90
CA LEU A 273 -7.26 -35.37 36.53
C LEU A 273 -6.37 -36.22 35.61
N ASP A 274 -5.05 -36.08 35.72
CA ASP A 274 -4.09 -36.89 34.96
C ASP A 274 -4.13 -38.38 35.34
N GLU A 275 -4.33 -38.69 36.63
CA GLU A 275 -4.45 -40.08 37.12
C GLU A 275 -5.76 -40.77 36.69
N LEU A 276 -6.84 -40.01 36.51
CA LEU A 276 -8.18 -40.56 36.23
C LEU A 276 -8.50 -40.65 34.73
N GLY A 277 -7.68 -40.02 33.87
CA GLY A 277 -7.82 -40.07 32.41
C GLY A 277 -9.03 -39.29 31.86
N PRO A 278 -9.12 -39.10 30.54
CA PRO A 278 -10.13 -38.22 29.91
C PRO A 278 -11.58 -38.66 30.10
N ASP A 279 -11.83 -39.93 30.47
CA ASP A 279 -13.18 -40.46 30.71
C ASP A 279 -13.80 -39.92 32.03
N PHE A 280 -12.99 -39.45 32.98
CA PHE A 280 -13.46 -38.91 34.27
C PHE A 280 -14.01 -37.48 34.16
N VAL A 281 -13.54 -36.70 33.19
CA VAL A 281 -14.00 -35.32 32.95
C VAL A 281 -15.47 -35.30 32.52
N LEU A 282 -15.93 -36.33 31.79
CA LEU A 282 -17.32 -36.49 31.38
C LEU A 282 -18.25 -36.81 32.56
N ASP A 283 -17.78 -37.55 33.56
CA ASP A 283 -18.55 -37.86 34.78
C ASP A 283 -18.69 -36.64 35.71
N LEU A 284 -17.66 -35.78 35.79
CA LEU A 284 -17.73 -34.55 36.59
C LEU A 284 -18.65 -33.48 35.99
N GLN A 285 -18.67 -33.35 34.66
CA GLN A 285 -19.66 -32.50 33.96
C GLN A 285 -21.08 -33.02 34.18
N ALA A 286 -21.28 -34.34 34.14
CA ALA A 286 -22.58 -34.97 34.44
C ALA A 286 -23.01 -34.77 35.91
N GLU A 287 -22.09 -34.80 36.87
CA GLU A 287 -22.41 -34.56 38.30
C GLU A 287 -22.70 -33.08 38.60
N VAL A 288 -22.02 -32.14 37.94
CA VAL A 288 -22.28 -30.68 38.08
C VAL A 288 -23.61 -30.30 37.43
N GLU A 289 -23.97 -30.89 36.28
CA GLU A 289 -25.29 -30.74 35.68
C GLU A 289 -26.40 -31.46 36.50
N ALA A 290 -26.08 -32.60 37.13
CA ALA A 290 -27.00 -33.31 38.02
C ALA A 290 -27.23 -32.57 39.37
N THR A 291 -26.25 -31.82 39.89
CA THR A 291 -26.44 -31.00 41.11
C THR A 291 -27.24 -29.73 40.85
N GLN A 292 -27.25 -29.20 39.62
CA GLN A 292 -28.18 -28.12 39.23
C GLN A 292 -29.63 -28.60 39.01
N THR A 293 -29.88 -29.91 39.03
CA THR A 293 -31.19 -30.51 38.72
C THR A 293 -31.77 -31.39 39.85
N LEU A 294 -31.61 -31.00 41.13
CA LEU A 294 -32.44 -31.56 42.21
C LEU A 294 -33.63 -30.63 42.57
N PRO A 295 -34.83 -31.20 42.79
CA PRO A 295 -36.09 -30.47 42.71
C PRO A 295 -36.46 -29.75 44.00
N VAL A 296 -37.09 -28.58 43.85
CA VAL A 296 -38.02 -28.03 44.84
C VAL A 296 -39.12 -29.08 45.06
N THR A 297 -39.12 -29.76 46.21
CA THR A 297 -40.27 -30.57 46.63
C THR A 297 -40.75 -30.18 48.02
N ALA A 298 -42.03 -29.82 48.03
CA ALA A 298 -42.80 -29.37 49.16
C ALA A 298 -42.82 -30.38 50.31
N CYS A 299 -42.50 -29.91 51.53
CA CYS A 299 -42.89 -30.59 52.75
C CYS A 299 -44.24 -30.05 53.23
N LYS A 300 -45.28 -30.88 53.15
CA LYS A 300 -46.64 -30.61 53.62
C LYS A 300 -46.65 -30.28 55.12
N ARG A 301 -47.14 -29.10 55.50
CA ARG A 301 -47.70 -28.86 56.85
C ARG A 301 -49.22 -28.73 56.77
N LYS A 302 -49.89 -29.42 57.70
CA LYS A 302 -51.34 -29.62 57.84
C LYS A 302 -52.16 -28.32 57.76
N ARG A 303 -53.34 -28.42 57.14
CA ARG A 303 -54.46 -27.47 57.30
C ARG A 303 -54.90 -27.39 58.77
N PRO A 304 -55.29 -26.21 59.26
CA PRO A 304 -56.48 -26.03 60.07
C PRO A 304 -57.67 -25.60 59.21
N ASP A 305 -58.84 -25.95 59.71
CA ASP A 305 -60.17 -25.75 59.15
C ASP A 305 -60.65 -24.28 59.10
N LEU A 306 -61.80 -24.13 58.43
CA LEU A 306 -62.85 -23.12 58.58
C LEU A 306 -62.81 -21.87 57.68
N GLN A 307 -63.71 -21.95 56.69
CA GLN A 307 -64.84 -21.05 56.46
C GLN A 307 -64.65 -19.62 55.89
N SER A 308 -65.65 -19.30 55.07
CA SER A 308 -66.15 -17.98 54.62
C SER A 308 -65.36 -17.35 53.46
N ILE A 309 -65.90 -17.32 52.23
CA ILE A 309 -66.97 -16.44 51.69
C ILE A 309 -66.41 -15.08 51.21
N ARG A 310 -66.52 -14.91 49.88
CA ARG A 310 -66.84 -13.71 49.05
C ARG A 310 -65.93 -12.48 49.12
N PHE A 311 -65.27 -12.17 47.99
CA PHE A 311 -65.62 -11.13 46.98
C PHE A 311 -65.64 -9.69 47.52
N SER A 312 -64.76 -8.82 47.00
CA SER A 312 -65.13 -7.73 46.08
C SER A 312 -63.96 -6.76 45.86
N THR A 313 -63.66 -6.52 44.58
CA THR A 313 -63.32 -5.24 43.91
C THR A 313 -62.85 -4.02 44.71
N GLY A 314 -61.87 -3.31 44.14
CA GLY A 314 -61.87 -1.85 44.15
C GLY A 314 -60.52 -1.17 44.42
N ILE A 315 -59.81 -0.81 43.36
CA ILE A 315 -59.31 0.55 43.05
C ILE A 315 -59.29 1.53 44.23
N ASN A 316 -58.13 2.03 44.70
CA ASN A 316 -57.46 3.26 44.22
C ASN A 316 -56.29 3.69 45.13
N CYS A 317 -55.46 4.52 44.53
CA CYS A 317 -54.34 5.33 45.01
C CYS A 317 -54.41 5.87 46.44
N ASP A 318 -53.22 6.02 47.06
CA ASP A 318 -52.53 7.32 47.14
C ASP A 318 -51.02 7.11 46.88
#